data_AF-A0A1F6G9B2-F1
#
_entry.id   AF-A0A1F6G9B2-F1
#
_cell.length_a   1.000
_cell.length_b   1.000
_cell.length_c   1.000
_cell.angle_alpha   90.00
_cell.angle_beta   90.00
_cell.angle_gamma   90.00
#
_symmetry.space_group_name_H-M   'P 1'
#
loop_
_entity.id
_entity.type
_entity.pdbx_description
1 polymer ?
#
loop_
_entity_poly.entity_id
_entity_poly.type
_entity_poly.pdbx_seq_one_letter_code
_entity_poly.pdbx_strand_id
1 'polypeptide(L)'
;MRSQAVEKKYVAKVPVWFEGHNQPLRFTYDAPRLDELLSQTVIEGADPTTCRMWLYAGVDPEDAPLLVRLLEHKDMAGFEGILIEQVLDRLNLNQAEIGGFDF
;
A
#
# COMPACT_ATOMS: atom_id res chain seq x y z
N MET A 1 5.49 -22.49 19.58
CA MET A 1 4.93 -21.91 18.34
C MET A 1 5.62 -20.58 18.11
N ARG A 2 6.06 -20.31 16.88
CA ARG A 2 7.05 -19.27 16.53
C ARG A 2 6.48 -17.87 16.81
N SER A 3 6.99 -17.21 17.85
CA SER A 3 6.95 -15.76 17.96
C SER A 3 7.94 -15.19 16.94
N GLN A 4 7.51 -15.07 15.68
CA GLN A 4 8.22 -14.20 14.75
C GLN A 4 7.97 -12.78 15.24
N ALA A 5 9.06 -12.07 15.54
CA ALA A 5 8.99 -10.64 15.77
C ALA A 5 8.34 -10.03 14.52
N VAL A 6 7.10 -9.56 14.64
CA VAL A 6 6.44 -8.81 13.57
C VAL A 6 7.34 -7.60 13.34
N GLU A 7 7.99 -7.58 12.18
CA GLU A 7 8.81 -6.48 11.74
C GLU A 7 7.95 -5.21 11.85
N LYS A 8 8.29 -4.31 12.77
CA LYS A 8 7.41 -3.18 13.14
C LYS A 8 7.11 -2.27 11.96
N LYS A 9 7.99 -2.26 10.97
CA LYS A 9 7.86 -1.47 9.75
C LYS A 9 8.16 -2.34 8.54
N TYR A 10 7.38 -2.14 7.50
CA TYR A 10 7.56 -2.69 6.17
C TYR A 10 7.98 -1.57 5.22
N VAL A 11 8.78 -1.87 4.20
CA VAL A 11 9.12 -0.90 3.16
C VAL A 11 8.60 -1.41 1.83
N ALA A 12 7.55 -0.78 1.32
CA ALA A 12 7.09 -0.98 -0.05
C ALA A 12 8.07 -0.28 -1.01
N LYS A 13 8.50 -0.99 -2.05
CA LYS A 13 9.44 -0.47 -3.05
C LYS A 13 8.75 -0.46 -4.40
N VAL A 14 8.33 0.72 -4.82
CA VAL A 14 7.57 0.86 -6.06
C VAL A 14 8.52 1.25 -7.17
N PRO A 15 8.68 0.42 -8.22
CA PRO A 15 9.41 0.82 -9.42
C PRO A 15 8.54 1.82 -10.19
N VAL A 16 8.73 3.10 -9.90
CA VAL A 16 8.03 4.19 -10.60
C VAL A 16 8.98 4.78 -11.63
N TRP A 17 8.52 4.88 -12.87
CA TRP A 17 9.21 5.56 -13.96
C TRP A 17 8.44 6.83 -14.26
N PHE A 18 8.91 7.97 -13.75
CA PHE A 18 8.29 9.27 -14.04
C PHE A 18 9.38 10.34 -14.19
N GLU A 19 9.17 11.27 -15.13
CA GLU A 19 10.04 12.39 -15.53
C GLU A 19 11.31 12.60 -14.67
N GLY A 20 12.40 11.92 -15.04
CA GLY A 20 13.72 12.12 -14.44
C GLY A 20 13.99 11.36 -13.14
N HIS A 21 13.00 10.67 -12.56
CA HIS A 21 13.20 9.70 -11.48
C HIS A 21 13.47 8.31 -12.05
N ASN A 22 14.74 7.91 -12.01
CA ASN A 22 15.24 6.61 -12.46
C ASN A 22 15.53 5.65 -11.28
N GLN A 23 14.95 5.92 -10.11
CA GLN A 23 15.14 5.11 -8.90
C GLN A 23 13.79 4.71 -8.32
N PRO A 24 13.65 3.47 -7.80
CA PRO A 24 12.42 3.03 -7.14
C PRO A 24 12.09 3.94 -5.96
N LEU A 25 10.82 4.35 -5.87
CA LEU A 25 10.30 5.06 -4.70
C LEU A 25 10.16 4.07 -3.56
N ARG A 26 10.40 4.55 -2.33
CA ARG A 26 10.32 3.76 -1.11
C ARG A 26 9.30 4.41 -0.20
N PHE A 27 8.35 3.62 0.26
CA PHE A 27 7.36 4.02 1.24
C PHE A 27 7.47 3.08 2.43
N THR A 28 7.68 3.66 3.59
CA THR A 28 7.68 2.90 4.84
C THR A 28 6.25 2.81 5.34
N TYR A 29 5.84 1.64 5.78
CA TYR A 29 4.53 1.34 6.31
C TYR A 29 4.65 0.73 7.71
N ASP A 30 3.75 1.11 8.60
CA ASP A 30 3.58 0.48 9.90
C ASP A 30 2.75 -0.81 9.72
N ALA A 31 3.43 -1.95 9.79
CA ALA A 31 2.81 -3.24 9.55
C ALA A 31 1.75 -3.60 10.60
N PRO A 32 1.98 -3.40 11.92
CA PRO A 32 0.93 -3.54 12.93
C PRO A 32 -0.32 -2.69 12.65
N ARG A 33 -0.14 -1.45 12.20
CA ARG A 33 -1.27 -0.56 11.90
C ARG A 33 -2.05 -1.01 10.67
N LEU A 34 -1.37 -1.47 9.62
CA LEU A 34 -2.02 -2.06 8.44
C LEU A 34 -2.83 -3.31 8.80
N ASP A 35 -2.24 -4.21 9.61
CA ASP A 35 -2.90 -5.43 10.08
C ASP A 35 -4.17 -5.11 10.89
N GLU A 36 -4.10 -4.11 11.78
CA GLU A 36 -5.25 -3.63 12.54
C GLU A 36 -6.35 -3.07 11.63
N LEU A 37 -6.01 -2.19 10.68
CA LEU A 37 -6.97 -1.60 9.76
C LEU A 37 -7.71 -2.67 8.96
N LEU A 38 -6.99 -3.67 8.47
CA LEU A 38 -7.56 -4.75 7.67
C LEU A 38 -8.44 -5.68 8.50
N SER A 39 -8.06 -5.94 9.75
CA SER A 39 -8.91 -6.71 10.67
C SER A 39 -10.23 -6.01 11.00
N GLN A 40 -10.26 -4.67 10.93
CA GLN A 40 -11.44 -3.84 11.19
C GLN A 40 -12.26 -3.55 9.93
N THR A 41 -11.68 -3.70 8.75
CA THR A 41 -12.36 -3.47 7.47
C THR A 41 -12.90 -4.79 6.93
N VAL A 42 -14.13 -4.80 6.42
CA VAL A 42 -14.60 -5.97 5.66
C VAL A 42 -13.83 -6.01 4.35
N ILE A 43 -12.94 -7.00 4.21
CA ILE A 43 -12.03 -7.14 3.06
C ILE A 43 -12.79 -7.58 1.80
N GLU A 44 -13.96 -8.22 1.95
CA GLU A 44 -14.79 -8.63 0.80
C GLU A 44 -15.30 -7.42 0.00
N GLY A 45 -14.78 -7.26 -1.22
CA GLY A 45 -15.23 -6.23 -2.16
C GLY A 45 -14.70 -4.83 -1.85
N ALA A 46 -13.50 -4.71 -1.28
CA ALA A 46 -12.91 -3.41 -0.98
C ALA A 46 -12.75 -2.59 -2.26
N ASP A 47 -13.48 -1.46 -2.33
CA ASP A 47 -13.39 -0.55 -3.45
C ASP A 47 -12.04 0.19 -3.46
N PRO A 48 -11.63 0.77 -4.61
CA PRO A 48 -10.38 1.54 -4.72
C PRO A 48 -10.17 2.59 -3.63
N THR A 49 -11.24 3.23 -3.14
CA THR A 49 -11.17 4.25 -2.09
C THR A 49 -10.77 3.64 -0.76
N THR A 50 -11.32 2.47 -0.43
CA THR A 50 -10.97 1.72 0.79
C THR A 50 -9.49 1.31 0.77
N CYS A 51 -9.00 0.83 -0.36
CA CYS A 51 -7.58 0.48 -0.51
C CYS A 51 -6.67 1.70 -0.41
N ARG A 52 -7.08 2.83 -1.00
CA ARG A 52 -6.36 4.10 -0.88
C ARG A 52 -6.28 4.58 0.58
N MET A 53 -7.34 4.39 1.37
CA MET A 53 -7.32 4.69 2.80
C MET A 53 -6.30 3.84 3.55
N TRP A 54 -6.15 2.56 3.22
CA TRP A 54 -5.11 1.71 3.82
C TRP A 54 -3.70 2.22 3.52
N LEU A 55 -3.45 2.67 2.27
CA LEU A 55 -2.17 3.28 1.91
C LEU A 55 -1.88 4.53 2.77
N TYR A 56 -2.86 5.42 2.94
CA TYR A 56 -2.66 6.63 3.75
C TYR A 56 -2.55 6.36 5.26
N ALA A 57 -3.32 5.41 5.77
CA ALA A 57 -3.36 5.15 7.20
C ALA A 57 -2.16 4.32 7.66
N GLY A 58 -1.61 3.47 6.79
CA GLY A 58 -0.45 2.64 7.09
C GLY A 58 0.90 3.30 6.84
N VAL A 59 1.00 4.32 5.97
CA VAL A 59 2.29 4.92 5.60
C VAL A 59 2.90 5.70 6.77
N ASP A 60 4.23 5.71 6.83
CA ASP A 60 4.99 6.53 7.76
C ASP A 60 4.68 8.02 7.54
N PRO A 61 4.45 8.82 8.60
CA PRO A 61 4.15 10.24 8.46
C PRO A 61 5.20 11.04 7.67
N GLU A 62 6.47 10.62 7.67
CA GLU A 62 7.52 11.28 6.89
C GLU A 62 7.33 11.07 5.37
N ASP A 63 6.78 9.94 4.97
CA ASP A 63 6.55 9.56 3.57
C ASP A 63 5.15 10.00 3.06
N ALA A 64 4.22 10.31 3.96
CA ALA A 64 2.83 10.67 3.64
C ALA A 64 2.68 11.84 2.64
N PRO A 65 3.42 12.97 2.75
CA PRO A 65 3.29 14.07 1.80
C PRO A 65 3.68 13.68 0.37
N LEU A 66 4.70 12.82 0.23
CA LEU A 66 5.14 12.32 -1.06
C LEU A 66 4.09 11.35 -1.64
N LEU A 67 3.54 10.46 -0.81
CA LEU A 67 2.51 9.52 -1.22
C LEU A 67 1.27 10.24 -1.78
N VAL A 68 0.76 11.26 -1.07
CA VAL A 68 -0.39 12.07 -1.51
C VAL A 68 -0.10 12.71 -2.87
N ARG A 69 1.05 13.36 -3.01
CA ARG A 69 1.43 14.02 -4.26
C ARG A 69 1.46 13.06 -5.45
N LEU A 70 1.89 11.82 -5.25
CA LEU A 70 2.00 10.82 -6.32
C LEU A 70 0.65 10.21 -6.66
N LEU A 71 -0.21 9.94 -5.66
CA LEU A 71 -1.56 9.42 -5.88
C LEU A 71 -2.50 10.43 -6.56
N GLU A 72 -2.21 11.72 -6.46
CA GLU A 72 -2.93 12.80 -7.15
C GLU A 72 -2.30 13.16 -8.51
N HIS A 73 -1.11 12.63 -8.83
CA HIS A 73 -0.41 12.96 -10.07
C HIS A 73 -1.02 12.23 -11.27
N LYS A 74 -1.42 12.97 -12.30
CA LYS A 74 -2.12 12.42 -13.47
C LYS A 74 -1.30 11.41 -14.27
N ASP A 75 0.02 11.57 -14.30
CA ASP A 75 0.94 10.66 -14.99
C ASP A 75 1.31 9.41 -14.18
N MET A 76 0.77 9.24 -12.97
CA MET A 76 1.01 8.08 -12.10
C MET A 76 -0.11 7.04 -12.18
N ALA A 77 -0.77 6.92 -13.34
CA ALA A 77 -1.77 5.90 -13.57
C ALA A 77 -1.17 4.50 -13.31
N GLY A 78 -1.82 3.71 -12.44
CA GLY A 78 -1.35 2.38 -12.03
C GLY A 78 -0.34 2.36 -10.86
N PHE A 79 0.23 3.50 -10.44
CA PHE A 79 1.10 3.58 -9.25
C PHE A 79 0.39 3.07 -7.99
N GLU A 80 -0.86 3.50 -7.82
CA GLU A 80 -1.73 3.08 -6.73
C GLU A 80 -1.95 1.56 -6.72
N GLY A 81 -2.24 0.97 -7.89
CA GLY A 81 -2.43 -0.47 -8.02
C GLY A 81 -1.17 -1.25 -7.60
N ILE A 82 0.01 -0.82 -8.03
CA ILE A 82 1.29 -1.47 -7.66
C ILE A 82 1.53 -1.36 -6.14
N LEU A 83 1.22 -0.21 -5.53
CA LEU A 83 1.34 -0.04 -4.08
C LEU A 83 0.39 -0.96 -3.32
N ILE A 84 -0.87 -1.01 -3.75
CA ILE A 84 -1.89 -1.85 -3.15
C ILE A 84 -1.46 -3.31 -3.25
N GLU A 85 -1.03 -3.79 -4.42
CA GLU A 85 -0.51 -5.15 -4.59
C GLU A 85 0.63 -5.48 -3.63
N GLN A 86 1.60 -4.59 -3.46
CA GLN A 86 2.71 -4.81 -2.53
C GLN A 86 2.29 -4.81 -1.06
N VAL A 87 1.30 -4.02 -0.71
CA VAL A 87 0.74 -4.01 0.65
C VAL A 87 0.00 -5.34 0.87
N LEU A 88 -0.86 -5.75 -0.05
CA LEU A 88 -1.63 -7.00 0.02
C LEU A 88 -0.74 -8.24 0.07
N ASP A 89 0.29 -8.32 -0.78
CA ASP A 89 1.26 -9.43 -0.79
C ASP A 89 1.99 -9.52 0.56
N ARG A 90 2.38 -8.38 1.14
CA ARG A 90 3.03 -8.34 2.45
C ARG A 90 2.14 -8.87 3.58
N LEU A 91 0.84 -8.69 3.42
CA LEU A 91 -0.21 -9.09 4.35
C LEU A 91 -0.75 -10.49 4.05
N ASN A 92 -0.22 -11.15 3.02
CA ASN A 92 -0.65 -12.47 2.57
C ASN A 92 -2.16 -12.52 2.24
N LEU A 93 -2.69 -11.39 1.75
CA LEU A 93 -4.05 -11.24 1.22
C LEU A 93 -3.99 -11.34 -0.30
N ASN A 94 -4.82 -12.19 -0.88
CA ASN A 94 -4.84 -12.39 -2.32
C ASN A 94 -5.86 -11.46 -2.97
N GLN A 95 -5.57 -10.88 -4.15
CA GLN A 95 -6.51 -10.01 -4.89
C GLN A 95 -7.89 -10.65 -5.10
N ALA A 96 -7.95 -11.98 -5.21
CA ALA A 96 -9.19 -12.74 -5.33
C ALA A 96 -10.10 -12.65 -4.08
N GLU A 97 -9.53 -12.43 -2.89
CA GLU A 97 -10.27 -12.30 -1.62
C GLU A 97 -10.87 -10.89 -1.43
N ILE A 98 -10.42 -9.93 -2.24
CA ILE A 98 -10.73 -8.51 -2.10
C ILE A 98 -11.72 -8.03 -3.18
N GLY A 99 -11.98 -8.87 -4.19
CA GLY A 99 -12.70 -8.49 -5.40
C GLY A 99 -11.76 -7.76 -6.36
N GLY A 100 -11.58 -8.30 -7.57
CA GLY A 100 -10.60 -7.79 -8.53
C GLY A 100 -10.74 -6.28 -8.78
N PHE A 101 -9.60 -5.59 -8.80
CA PHE A 101 -9.56 -4.15 -9.01
C PHE A 101 -9.61 -3.82 -10.51
N ASP A 102 -10.57 -2.98 -10.91
CA ASP A 102 -10.52 -2.23 -12.17
C ASP A 102 -10.02 -0.81 -11.81
N PHE A 103 -8.71 -0.57 -11.92
CA PHE A 103 -8.07 0.75 -11.71
C PHE A 103 -7.90 1.50 -13.02
#